data_AF-A0A519LPY0-F1
#
_entry.id   AF-A0A519LPY0-F1
#
_cell.length_a   1.000
_cell.length_b   1.000
_cell.length_c   1.000
_cell.angle_alpha   90.00
_cell.angle_beta   90.00
_cell.angle_gamma   90.00
#
_symmetry.space_group_name_H-M   'P 1'
#
loop_
_entity.id
_entity.type
_entity.pdbx_description
1 polymer ?
#
loop_
_entity_poly.entity_id
_entity_poly.type
_entity_poly.pdbx_seq_one_letter_code
_entity_poly.pdbx_strand_id
1 'polypeptide(L)'
;MAAAAVPLWGCAGAGNAAGGPGSAAGSQTARAWNDALAGIERSAQGRLGVAMLDTGTGLALGWRQDERFAMASTFKAVLAGWMLALVDQGKERLDAR
;
A
#
# COMPACT_ATOMS: atom_id res chain seq x y z
N MET A 1 35.00 30.54 -6.43
CA MET A 1 35.24 29.09 -6.29
C MET A 1 35.30 28.76 -4.80
N ALA A 2 34.25 28.15 -4.26
CA ALA A 2 34.29 27.41 -3.00
C ALA A 2 33.13 26.41 -3.04
N ALA A 3 33.49 25.12 -3.06
CA ALA A 3 32.58 24.00 -3.07
C ALA A 3 32.26 23.57 -1.63
N ALA A 4 30.99 23.26 -1.36
CA ALA A 4 30.50 22.40 -0.28
C ALA A 4 28.95 22.45 -0.36
N ALA A 5 28.15 21.44 -0.11
CA ALA A 5 28.29 20.00 0.08
C ALA A 5 26.83 19.54 0.04
N VAL A 6 26.54 18.46 -0.69
CA VAL A 6 25.18 17.91 -0.84
C VAL A 6 24.71 17.35 0.50
N PRO A 7 23.56 17.77 1.07
CA PRO A 7 22.84 16.92 1.99
C PRO A 7 22.05 15.92 1.14
N LEU A 8 22.58 14.70 1.17
CA LEU A 8 21.99 13.46 0.72
C LEU A 8 20.64 13.27 1.45
N TRP A 9 19.53 13.74 0.88
CA TRP A 9 18.22 13.36 1.39
C TRP A 9 17.85 11.98 0.87
N GLY A 10 18.59 10.99 1.37
CA GLY A 10 18.14 9.61 1.41
C GLY A 10 17.44 9.41 2.75
N CYS A 11 16.12 9.36 2.76
CA CYS A 11 15.39 8.64 3.78
C CYS A 11 14.75 7.43 3.13
N ALA A 12 15.10 6.28 3.71
CA ALA A 12 14.79 4.94 3.28
C ALA A 12 13.31 4.74 2.95
N GLY A 13 13.04 3.83 2.01
CA GLY A 13 11.72 3.26 1.85
C GLY A 13 11.18 2.84 3.22
N ALA A 14 9.98 3.31 3.55
CA ALA A 14 9.25 2.89 4.71
C ALA A 14 8.77 1.45 4.48
N GLY A 15 9.71 0.51 4.59
CA GLY A 15 9.39 -0.90 4.76
C GLY A 15 8.55 -1.03 6.02
N ASN A 16 7.27 -1.34 5.81
CA ASN A 16 6.38 -2.02 6.74
C ASN A 16 6.33 -1.36 8.11
N ALA A 17 5.45 -0.37 8.25
CA ALA A 17 4.98 0.09 9.55
C ALA A 17 4.21 -1.05 10.24
N ALA A 18 4.97 -1.96 10.86
CA ALA A 18 4.47 -2.86 11.88
C ALA A 18 4.06 -1.99 13.07
N GLY A 19 2.79 -2.06 13.47
CA GLY A 19 2.36 -1.52 14.74
C GLY A 19 3.18 -2.16 15.87
N GLY A 20 3.94 -1.34 16.61
CA GLY A 20 4.55 -1.65 17.91
C GLY A 20 5.74 -2.64 17.92
N PRO A 21 6.88 -2.30 18.54
CA PRO A 21 7.96 -3.26 18.74
C PRO A 21 7.61 -4.23 19.88
N GLY A 22 7.75 -5.55 19.66
CA GLY A 22 8.04 -6.45 20.78
C GLY A 22 7.39 -7.84 20.87
N SER A 23 6.81 -8.42 19.82
CA SER A 23 6.39 -9.83 19.87
C SER A 23 7.12 -10.69 18.84
N ALA A 24 7.78 -11.76 19.30
CA ALA A 24 8.40 -12.77 18.46
C ALA A 24 7.41 -13.41 17.47
N ALA A 25 6.12 -13.43 17.81
CA ALA A 25 5.05 -13.85 16.90
C ALA A 25 4.91 -12.90 15.71
N GLY A 26 5.00 -11.58 15.92
CA GLY A 26 4.94 -10.59 14.85
C GLY A 26 6.13 -10.70 13.88
N SER A 27 7.32 -10.98 14.40
CA SER A 27 8.52 -11.18 13.56
C SER A 27 8.51 -12.50 12.79
N GLN A 28 7.83 -13.54 13.29
CA GLN A 28 7.63 -14.79 12.55
C GLN A 28 6.60 -14.60 11.42
N THR A 29 5.48 -13.93 11.70
CA THR A 29 4.46 -13.61 10.69
C THR A 29 5.04 -12.77 9.56
N ALA A 30 5.83 -11.73 9.88
CA ALA A 30 6.48 -10.90 8.87
C ALA A 30 7.47 -11.68 7.98
N ARG A 31 8.23 -12.62 8.56
CA ARG A 31 9.13 -13.50 7.79
C ARG A 31 8.37 -14.43 6.86
N ALA A 32 7.36 -15.13 7.38
CA ALA A 32 6.51 -16.01 6.58
C ALA A 32 5.81 -15.26 5.45
N TRP A 33 5.33 -14.03 5.72
CA TRP A 33 4.76 -13.13 4.72
C TRP A 33 5.75 -12.81 3.60
N ASN A 34 6.97 -12.39 3.95
CA ASN A 34 8.00 -12.06 2.97
C ASN A 34 8.41 -13.28 2.12
N ASP A 35 8.60 -14.44 2.73
CA ASP A 35 8.97 -15.67 2.03
C ASP A 35 7.89 -16.10 1.03
N ALA A 36 6.62 -16.01 1.43
CA ALA A 36 5.48 -16.33 0.57
C ALA A 36 5.39 -15.38 -0.64
N LEU A 37 5.48 -14.06 -0.42
CA LEU A 37 5.36 -13.08 -1.50
C LEU A 37 6.59 -13.08 -2.43
N ALA A 38 7.79 -13.34 -1.92
CA ALA A 38 8.97 -13.58 -2.74
C ALA A 38 8.84 -14.85 -3.60
N GLY A 39 8.15 -15.89 -3.10
CA GLY A 39 7.80 -17.07 -3.89
C GLY A 39 6.84 -16.75 -5.02
N ILE A 40 5.76 -16.02 -4.72
CA ILE A 40 4.73 -15.65 -5.71
C ILE A 40 5.31 -14.71 -6.78
N GLU A 41 6.03 -13.66 -6.39
CA GLU A 41 6.66 -12.71 -7.33
C GLU A 41 7.57 -13.44 -8.33
N ARG A 42 8.41 -14.37 -7.84
CA ARG A 42 9.26 -15.20 -8.71
C ARG A 42 8.44 -16.07 -9.66
N SER A 43 7.38 -16.71 -9.17
CA SER A 43 6.53 -17.58 -10.00
C SER A 43 5.77 -16.81 -11.08
N ALA A 44 5.35 -15.58 -10.78
CA ALA A 44 4.62 -14.72 -11.70
C ALA A 44 5.51 -14.07 -12.77
N GLN A 45 6.83 -14.17 -12.64
CA GLN A 45 7.83 -13.57 -13.55
C GLN A 45 7.57 -12.07 -13.80
N GLY A 46 7.18 -11.35 -12.75
CA GLY A 46 6.77 -9.96 -12.85
C GLY A 46 7.06 -9.18 -11.56
N ARG A 47 6.40 -8.04 -11.40
CA ARG A 47 6.44 -7.23 -10.19
C ARG A 47 5.13 -7.39 -9.42
N LEU A 48 5.22 -7.69 -8.13
CA LEU A 48 4.05 -7.87 -7.27
C LEU A 48 4.04 -6.79 -6.18
N GLY A 49 2.92 -6.11 -6.02
CA GLY A 49 2.66 -5.20 -4.88
C GLY A 49 1.49 -5.74 -4.06
N VAL A 50 1.67 -5.86 -2.75
CA VAL A 50 0.62 -6.32 -1.82
C VAL A 50 0.61 -5.43 -0.59
N ALA A 51 -0.59 -5.02 -0.17
CA ALA A 51 -0.84 -4.40 1.12
C ALA A 51 -2.02 -5.13 1.78
N MET A 52 -1.84 -5.54 3.03
CA MET A 52 -2.85 -6.16 3.86
C MET A 52 -3.06 -5.29 5.10
N LEU A 53 -4.32 -5.05 5.42
CA LEU A 53 -4.74 -4.45 6.67
C LEU A 53 -5.80 -5.34 7.30
N ASP A 54 -5.52 -5.85 8.50
CA ASP A 54 -6.54 -6.44 9.36
C ASP A 54 -7.31 -5.31 10.05
N THR A 55 -8.56 -5.11 9.67
CA THR A 55 -9.41 -4.03 10.21
C THR A 55 -9.90 -4.29 11.63
N GLY A 56 -9.77 -5.52 12.15
CA GLY A 56 -10.11 -5.85 13.53
C GLY A 56 -8.95 -5.61 14.50
N THR A 57 -7.73 -5.97 14.12
CA THR A 57 -6.54 -5.84 14.99
C THR A 57 -5.68 -4.62 14.67
N GLY A 58 -5.81 -4.04 13.48
CA GLY A 58 -4.92 -2.98 12.97
C GLY A 58 -3.57 -3.49 12.46
N LEU A 59 -3.35 -4.81 12.41
CA LEU A 59 -2.13 -5.38 11.83
C LEU A 59 -2.05 -5.02 10.34
N ALA A 60 -0.95 -4.38 9.96
CA ALA A 60 -0.62 -4.07 8.57
C ALA A 60 0.63 -4.84 8.14
N LEU A 61 0.57 -5.43 6.95
CA LEU A 61 1.68 -6.10 6.29
C LEU A 61 1.72 -5.66 4.83
N GLY A 62 2.89 -5.59 4.24
CA GLY A 62 2.96 -5.36 2.80
C GLY A 62 4.30 -5.69 2.18
N TRP A 63 4.30 -5.64 0.86
CA TRP A 63 5.37 -6.04 -0.02
C TRP A 63 5.34 -5.11 -1.22
N ARG A 64 6.39 -4.31 -1.38
CA ARG A 64 6.43 -3.20 -2.35
C ARG A 64 5.20 -2.28 -2.26
N GLN A 65 4.62 -2.11 -1.07
CA GLN A 65 3.35 -1.41 -0.87
C GLN A 65 3.40 0.07 -1.30
N ASP A 66 4.59 0.67 -1.27
CA ASP A 66 4.83 2.08 -1.59
C ASP A 66 5.30 2.29 -3.05
N GLU A 67 5.47 1.21 -3.81
CA GLU A 67 5.80 1.29 -5.23
C GLU A 67 4.55 1.62 -6.07
N ARG A 68 4.76 2.23 -7.24
CA ARG A 68 3.67 2.58 -8.15
C ARG A 68 3.32 1.40 -9.06
N PHE A 69 2.02 1.14 -9.18
CA PHE A 69 1.41 0.16 -10.09
C PHE A 69 0.32 0.83 -10.92
N ALA A 70 0.06 0.31 -12.13
CA ALA A 70 -1.04 0.78 -12.95
C ALA A 70 -2.38 0.37 -12.32
N MET A 71 -3.31 1.34 -12.16
CA MET A 71 -4.61 1.05 -11.55
C MET A 71 -5.53 0.21 -12.45
N ALA A 72 -5.36 0.26 -13.78
CA ALA A 72 -6.25 -0.40 -14.73
C ALA A 72 -7.73 -0.07 -14.45
N SER A 73 -8.54 -1.04 -14.00
CA SER A 73 -9.94 -0.80 -13.61
C SER A 73 -10.16 -0.55 -12.11
N THR A 74 -9.14 -0.65 -11.24
CA THR A 74 -9.30 -0.44 -9.79
C THR A 74 -9.63 1.01 -9.43
N PHE A 75 -9.27 1.98 -10.28
CA PHE A 75 -9.65 3.38 -10.09
C PHE A 75 -11.17 3.60 -10.04
N LYS A 76 -11.96 2.69 -10.65
CA LYS A 76 -13.42 2.81 -10.65
C LYS A 76 -14.00 2.78 -9.24
N ALA A 77 -13.33 2.13 -8.28
CA ALA A 77 -13.77 2.10 -6.89
C ALA A 77 -13.76 3.50 -6.26
N VAL A 78 -12.64 4.23 -6.38
CA VAL A 78 -12.54 5.61 -5.87
C VAL A 78 -13.40 6.58 -6.67
N LEU A 79 -13.54 6.35 -7.98
CA LEU A 79 -14.47 7.12 -8.81
C LEU A 79 -15.93 6.96 -8.35
N ALA A 80 -16.37 5.73 -8.11
CA ALA A 80 -17.71 5.45 -7.59
C ALA A 80 -17.90 6.08 -6.20
N GLY A 81 -16.90 6.01 -5.32
CA GLY A 81 -16.91 6.70 -4.03
C GLY A 81 -17.07 8.22 -4.18
N TRP A 82 -16.41 8.82 -5.17
CA TRP A 82 -16.58 10.25 -5.47
C TRP A 82 -17.99 10.58 -5.99
N MET A 83 -18.55 9.75 -6.88
CA MET A 83 -19.94 9.92 -7.34
C MET A 83 -20.94 9.84 -6.18
N LEU A 84 -20.76 8.87 -5.27
CA LEU A 84 -21.58 8.76 -4.06
C LEU A 84 -21.43 10.00 -3.16
N ALA A 85 -20.21 10.52 -3.00
CA ALA A 85 -19.99 11.74 -2.24
C ALA A 85 -20.69 12.97 -2.87
N LEU A 86 -20.86 13.03 -4.19
CA LEU A 86 -21.64 14.08 -4.85
C LEU A 86 -23.14 13.91 -4.62
N VAL A 87 -23.64 12.66 -4.60
CA VAL A 87 -25.03 12.35 -4.25
C VAL A 87 -25.32 12.78 -2.81
N ASP A 88 -24.43 12.47 -1.87
CA ASP A 88 -24.56 12.90 -0.46
C ASP A 88 -24.57 14.43 -0.32
N GLN A 89 -23.91 15.15 -1.23
CA GLN A 89 -23.92 16.62 -1.31
C GLN A 89 -25.16 17.19 -2.02
N GLY A 90 -26.07 16.35 -2.52
CA GLY A 90 -27.22 16.76 -3.32
C GLY A 90 -26.86 17.32 -4.69
N LYS A 91 -25.64 17.07 -5.18
CA LYS A 91 -25.14 17.55 -6.48
C LYS A 91 -25.42 16.58 -7.62
N GLU A 92 -25.71 15.32 -7.30
CA GLU A 92 -26.01 14.26 -8.25
C GLU A 92 -27.16 13.37 -7.77
N ARG A 93 -27.70 12.56 -8.68
CA ARG A 93 -28.76 11.57 -8.40
C ARG A 93 -28.40 10.21 -8.99
N LEU A 94 -28.60 9.15 -8.21
CA LEU A 94 -28.29 7.77 -8.65
C LEU A 94 -29.21 7.26 -9.77
N ASP A 95 -30.41 7.83 -9.91
CA ASP A 95 -31.41 7.46 -10.89
C ASP A 95 -31.45 8.39 -12.11
N ALA A 96 -30.48 9.30 -12.23
CA ALA A 96 -30.29 10.12 -13.43
C ALA A 96 -29.97 9.20 -14.64
N ARG A 97 -30.54 9.53 -15.80
CA ARG A 97 -30.39 8.79 -17.05
C ARG A 97 -29.86 9.70 -18.14
#